data_AF-A0A0B2QT14-F1
#
_entry.id   AF-A0A0B2QT14-F1
#
_cell.length_a   1.000
_cell.length_b   1.000
_cell.length_c   1.000
_cell.angle_alpha   90.00
_cell.angle_beta   90.00
_cell.angle_gamma   90.00
#
_symmetry.space_group_name_H-M   'P 1'
#
loop_
_entity.id
_entity.type
_entity.pdbx_description
1 polymer ?
#
loop_
_entity_poly.entity_id
_entity_poly.type
_entity_poly.pdbx_seq_one_letter_code
_entity_poly.pdbx_strand_id
1 'polypeptide(L)'
;MASSASASSTPSLAVTSTVSSIQDFSNPYFIHSNENPSSKIVTAMLDGSNYHDWAQAMTMVFEMKNKLGFIDGTIQKPSDFDPNFAQWKRCSNLIRSWINHSMTPEIATSVIWLTQASDVWNALRNRFSQGDYIQILQIHSDLYFLKQGDLSITNYFTKVKIL
;
A
#
# COMPACT_ATOMS: atom_id res chain seq x y z
N MET A 1 -13.07 -79.28 29.29
CA MET A 1 -11.89 -78.93 28.47
C MET A 1 -12.32 -77.88 27.46
N ALA A 2 -11.98 -76.61 27.69
CA ALA A 2 -12.15 -75.54 26.71
C ALA A 2 -11.06 -74.50 26.98
N SER A 3 -9.96 -74.61 26.23
CA SER A 3 -8.88 -73.62 26.21
C SER A 3 -9.32 -72.43 25.34
N SER A 4 -9.29 -71.24 25.90
CA SER A 4 -9.59 -69.99 25.18
C SER A 4 -8.28 -69.33 24.75
N ALA A 5 -8.18 -69.04 23.46
CA ALA A 5 -7.03 -68.45 22.80
C ALA A 5 -6.95 -66.93 23.01
N SER A 6 -5.73 -66.41 23.12
CA SER A 6 -5.36 -65.02 23.26
C SER A 6 -5.69 -64.19 22.01
N ALA A 7 -6.26 -62.99 22.21
CA ALA A 7 -6.37 -61.96 21.17
C ALA A 7 -5.65 -60.68 21.66
N SER A 8 -4.49 -60.42 21.07
CA SER A 8 -3.72 -59.19 21.17
C SER A 8 -4.45 -58.05 20.46
N SER A 9 -4.82 -57.00 21.19
CA SER A 9 -5.39 -55.77 20.66
C SER A 9 -4.26 -54.74 20.42
N THR A 10 -3.94 -54.51 19.15
CA THR A 10 -3.11 -53.40 18.68
C THR A 10 -3.90 -52.10 18.77
N PRO A 11 -3.34 -50.99 19.31
CA PRO A 11 -3.99 -49.70 19.21
C PRO A 11 -3.83 -49.16 17.79
N SER A 12 -4.96 -48.77 17.19
CA SER A 12 -5.02 -48.08 15.91
C SER A 12 -4.38 -46.70 16.04
N LEU A 13 -3.37 -46.42 15.21
CA LEU A 13 -2.75 -45.10 15.11
C LEU A 13 -3.79 -44.11 14.59
N ALA A 14 -4.16 -43.15 15.43
CA ALA A 14 -4.93 -41.99 15.01
C ALA A 14 -4.13 -41.25 13.92
N VAL A 15 -4.68 -41.23 12.71
CA VAL A 15 -4.19 -40.39 11.62
C VAL A 15 -4.43 -38.95 12.04
N THR A 16 -3.39 -38.30 12.56
CA THR A 16 -3.39 -36.86 12.78
C THR A 16 -3.51 -36.19 11.42
N SER A 17 -4.73 -35.76 11.07
CA SER A 17 -5.00 -35.04 9.85
C SER A 17 -4.16 -33.77 9.83
N THR A 18 -3.24 -33.72 8.87
CA THR A 18 -2.47 -32.56 8.46
C THR A 18 -3.40 -31.40 8.11
N VAL A 19 -3.62 -30.46 9.03
CA VAL A 19 -4.16 -29.15 8.67
C VAL A 19 -2.98 -28.29 8.28
N SER A 20 -2.68 -28.27 6.98
CA SER A 20 -1.79 -27.30 6.37
C SER A 20 -2.33 -25.91 6.75
N SER A 21 -1.52 -25.07 7.38
CA SER A 21 -1.87 -23.67 7.65
C SER A 21 -2.19 -22.98 6.34
N ILE A 22 -3.47 -22.89 5.98
CA ILE A 22 -3.93 -22.05 4.88
C ILE A 22 -3.60 -20.63 5.32
N GLN A 23 -2.54 -20.04 4.75
CA GLN A 23 -2.27 -18.63 4.94
C GLN A 23 -3.46 -17.87 4.38
N ASP A 24 -4.21 -17.19 5.26
CA ASP A 24 -5.33 -16.37 4.83
C ASP A 24 -4.78 -15.10 4.17
N PHE A 25 -4.56 -15.17 2.87
CA PHE A 25 -4.10 -14.05 2.04
C PHE A 25 -5.11 -12.89 2.01
N SER A 26 -6.34 -13.12 2.48
CA SER A 26 -7.38 -12.09 2.62
C SER A 26 -7.22 -11.26 3.89
N ASN A 27 -6.40 -11.71 4.85
CA ASN A 27 -6.15 -10.98 6.09
C ASN A 27 -5.41 -9.67 5.77
N PRO A 28 -5.97 -8.49 6.08
CA PRO A 28 -5.33 -7.21 5.79
C PRO A 28 -3.98 -7.02 6.50
N TYR A 29 -3.75 -7.72 7.62
CA TYR A 29 -2.51 -7.65 8.41
C TYR A 29 -1.41 -8.59 7.90
N PHE A 30 -1.71 -9.42 6.91
CA PHE A 30 -0.75 -10.33 6.33
C PHE A 30 0.33 -9.55 5.54
N ILE A 31 1.59 -9.87 5.83
CA ILE A 31 2.76 -9.35 5.11
C ILE A 31 3.37 -10.53 4.36
N HIS A 32 3.46 -10.42 3.03
CA HIS A 32 4.03 -11.48 2.21
C HIS A 32 5.57 -11.46 2.31
N SER A 33 6.24 -12.62 2.17
CA SER A 33 7.69 -12.73 2.35
C SER A 33 8.53 -11.87 1.39
N ASN A 34 7.96 -11.43 0.27
CA ASN A 34 8.62 -10.52 -0.68
C ASN A 34 8.50 -9.03 -0.30
N GLU A 35 7.68 -8.71 0.69
CA GLU A 35 7.42 -7.34 1.10
C GLU A 35 8.49 -6.89 2.10
N ASN A 36 9.37 -6.00 1.63
CA ASN A 36 10.41 -5.42 2.48
C ASN A 36 10.26 -3.89 2.56
N PRO A 37 10.67 -3.26 3.67
CA PRO A 37 10.54 -1.81 3.88
C PRO A 37 11.25 -0.95 2.83
N SER A 38 12.35 -1.45 2.26
CA SER A 38 13.18 -0.75 1.28
C SER A 38 12.71 -0.93 -0.17
N SER A 39 11.57 -1.58 -0.39
CA SER A 39 11.05 -1.82 -1.73
C SER A 39 10.62 -0.51 -2.39
N LYS A 40 11.12 -0.27 -3.60
CA LYS A 40 10.58 0.78 -4.47
C LYS A 40 9.24 0.32 -5.01
N ILE A 41 8.16 0.80 -4.39
CA ILE A 41 6.80 0.44 -4.79
C ILE A 41 6.23 1.32 -5.90
N VAL A 42 6.80 2.50 -6.10
CA VAL A 42 6.46 3.42 -7.21
C VAL A 42 7.75 3.94 -7.86
N THR A 43 7.66 4.26 -9.15
CA THR A 43 8.82 4.71 -9.96
C THR A 43 9.15 6.18 -9.72
N ALA A 44 8.15 7.05 -9.73
CA ALA A 44 8.30 8.48 -9.51
C ALA A 44 8.26 8.78 -8.01
N MET A 45 9.23 9.54 -7.52
CA MET A 45 9.23 10.03 -6.14
C MET A 45 8.34 11.28 -6.04
N LEU A 46 7.57 11.40 -4.96
CA LEU A 46 6.82 12.61 -4.67
C LEU A 46 7.79 13.79 -4.46
N ASP A 47 7.66 14.83 -5.29
CA ASP A 47 8.45 16.07 -5.23
C ASP A 47 7.59 17.32 -4.93
N GLY A 48 6.28 17.12 -4.80
CA GLY A 48 5.28 18.15 -4.51
C GLY A 48 4.54 18.68 -5.73
N SER A 49 5.10 18.54 -6.94
CA SER A 49 4.43 18.91 -8.19
C SER A 49 3.61 17.76 -8.78
N ASN A 50 4.00 16.53 -8.48
CA ASN A 50 3.44 15.30 -9.05
C ASN A 50 2.50 14.54 -8.10
N TYR A 51 1.87 15.23 -7.14
CA TYR A 51 1.10 14.56 -6.09
C TYR A 51 -0.02 13.67 -6.61
N HIS A 52 -0.78 14.11 -7.62
CA HIS A 52 -1.91 13.35 -8.15
C HIS A 52 -1.47 12.03 -8.78
N ASP A 53 -0.47 12.07 -9.67
CA ASP A 53 0.09 10.88 -10.32
C ASP A 53 0.71 9.93 -9.29
N TRP A 54 1.47 10.48 -8.34
CA TRP A 54 2.07 9.71 -7.26
C TRP A 54 1.01 9.05 -6.37
N ALA A 55 -0.02 9.80 -5.95
CA ALA A 55 -1.08 9.30 -5.08
C ALA A 55 -1.89 8.21 -5.78
N GLN A 56 -2.16 8.36 -7.07
CA GLN A 56 -2.83 7.35 -7.87
C GLN A 56 -1.99 6.06 -7.96
N ALA A 57 -0.70 6.17 -8.29
CA ALA A 57 0.20 5.02 -8.36
C ALA A 57 0.33 4.29 -7.02
N MET A 58 0.48 5.04 -5.93
CA MET A 58 0.54 4.47 -4.57
C MET A 58 -0.76 3.76 -4.18
N THR A 59 -1.91 4.36 -4.50
CA THR A 59 -3.24 3.78 -4.23
C THR A 59 -3.38 2.43 -4.93
N MET A 60 -3.04 2.36 -6.24
CA MET A 60 -3.08 1.10 -7.00
C MET A 60 -2.21 0.01 -6.35
N VAL A 61 -1.00 0.37 -5.90
CA VAL A 61 -0.09 -0.60 -5.26
C VAL A 61 -0.65 -1.09 -3.94
N PHE A 62 -1.23 -0.21 -3.11
CA PHE A 62 -1.83 -0.62 -1.86
C PHE A 62 -3.11 -1.45 -2.04
N GLU A 63 -3.91 -1.18 -3.08
CA GLU A 63 -5.05 -2.02 -3.45
C GLU A 63 -4.60 -3.43 -3.84
N MET A 64 -3.61 -3.56 -4.74
CA MET A 64 -3.06 -4.86 -5.15
C MET A 64 -2.48 -5.66 -3.98
N LYS A 65 -2.06 -4.98 -2.90
CA LYS A 65 -1.48 -5.59 -1.70
C LYS A 65 -2.49 -5.81 -0.57
N ASN A 66 -3.75 -5.44 -0.76
CA ASN A 66 -4.78 -5.42 0.29
C ASN A 66 -4.34 -4.61 1.52
N LYS A 67 -3.79 -3.42 1.28
CA LYS A 67 -3.25 -2.48 2.29
C LYS A 67 -3.91 -1.11 2.26
N LEU A 68 -4.80 -0.84 1.30
CA LEU A 68 -5.46 0.46 1.15
C LEU A 68 -6.14 0.91 2.45
N GLY A 69 -6.71 -0.05 3.19
CA GLY A 69 -7.46 0.25 4.41
C GLY A 69 -6.66 0.94 5.51
N PHE A 70 -5.33 0.81 5.51
CA PHE A 70 -4.45 1.48 6.48
C PHE A 70 -4.24 2.97 6.18
N ILE A 71 -4.43 3.40 4.93
CA ILE A 71 -4.23 4.79 4.53
C ILE A 71 -5.55 5.57 4.43
N ASP A 72 -6.65 4.91 4.06
CA ASP A 72 -7.98 5.53 4.01
C ASP A 72 -8.69 5.56 5.38
N GLY A 73 -8.17 4.81 6.37
CA GLY A 73 -8.68 4.76 7.73
C GLY A 73 -9.82 3.75 7.96
N THR A 74 -10.18 2.94 6.96
CA THR A 74 -11.14 1.84 7.13
C THR A 74 -10.61 0.76 8.07
N ILE A 75 -9.29 0.55 8.11
CA ILE A 75 -8.61 -0.27 9.12
C ILE A 75 -8.14 0.66 10.25
N GLN A 76 -8.89 0.68 11.33
CA GLN A 76 -8.55 1.47 12.50
C GLN A 76 -7.44 0.83 13.33
N LYS A 77 -6.72 1.67 14.08
CA LYS A 77 -5.76 1.21 15.09
C LYS A 77 -6.52 0.38 16.14
N PRO A 78 -6.19 -0.92 16.29
CA PRO A 78 -6.79 -1.74 17.34
C PRO A 78 -6.29 -1.32 18.71
N SER A 79 -6.98 -1.76 19.77
CA SER A 79 -6.56 -1.54 21.15
C SER A 79 -5.16 -2.10 21.38
N ASP A 80 -4.36 -1.46 22.24
CA ASP A 80 -3.00 -1.92 22.54
C ASP A 80 -3.01 -3.33 23.23
N PHE A 81 -4.16 -3.77 23.74
CA PHE A 81 -4.37 -5.11 24.32
C PHE A 81 -4.93 -6.15 23.33
N ASP A 82 -5.20 -5.74 22.07
CA ASP A 82 -5.71 -6.65 21.05
C ASP A 82 -4.60 -7.64 20.60
N PRO A 83 -4.87 -8.95 20.51
CA PRO A 83 -3.90 -9.92 20.00
C PRO A 83 -3.33 -9.57 18.61
N ASN A 84 -4.11 -8.86 17.78
CA ASN A 84 -3.72 -8.44 16.44
C ASN A 84 -2.91 -7.14 16.42
N PHE A 85 -2.80 -6.42 17.54
CA PHE A 85 -2.09 -5.13 17.60
C PHE A 85 -0.65 -5.21 17.08
N ALA A 86 0.07 -6.28 17.43
CA ALA A 86 1.43 -6.49 16.97
C ALA A 86 1.52 -6.66 15.44
N GLN A 87 0.55 -7.36 14.83
CA GLN A 87 0.50 -7.57 13.38
C GLN A 87 0.11 -6.29 12.66
N TRP A 88 -0.93 -5.61 13.14
CA TRP A 88 -1.35 -4.29 12.64
C TRP A 88 -0.18 -3.30 12.68
N LYS A 89 0.55 -3.22 13.80
CA LYS A 89 1.69 -2.31 13.99
C LYS A 89 2.82 -2.59 13.01
N ARG A 90 3.15 -3.87 12.75
CA ARG A 90 4.15 -4.25 11.75
C ARG A 90 3.73 -3.80 10.35
N CYS A 91 2.48 -4.06 9.98
CA CYS A 91 1.94 -3.69 8.69
C CYS A 91 1.87 -2.17 8.50
N SER A 92 1.38 -1.44 9.50
CA SER A 92 1.37 0.03 9.48
C SER A 92 2.77 0.62 9.35
N ASN A 93 3.78 0.05 10.03
CA ASN A 93 5.17 0.50 9.90
C ASN A 93 5.75 0.22 8.51
N LEU A 94 5.41 -0.93 7.91
CA LEU A 94 5.82 -1.27 6.55
C LEU A 94 5.27 -0.27 5.54
N ILE A 95 3.97 0.03 5.61
CA ILE A 95 3.31 1.02 4.74
C ILE A 95 3.93 2.39 4.92
N ARG A 96 4.18 2.81 6.17
CA ARG A 96 4.86 4.09 6.47
C ARG A 96 6.25 4.12 5.85
N SER A 97 6.99 3.01 5.89
CA SER A 97 8.30 2.91 5.26
C SER A 97 8.22 3.04 3.74
N TRP A 98 7.26 2.38 3.08
CA TRP A 98 7.07 2.54 1.64
C TRP A 98 6.72 3.98 1.24
N ILE A 99 5.82 4.63 1.99
CA ILE A 99 5.47 6.03 1.78
C ILE A 99 6.74 6.90 1.90
N ASN A 100 7.51 6.77 2.97
CA ASN A 100 8.74 7.54 3.19
C ASN A 100 9.81 7.31 2.10
N HIS A 101 9.97 6.07 1.62
CA HIS A 101 10.92 5.76 0.54
C HIS A 101 10.44 6.20 -0.85
N SER A 102 9.18 6.62 -0.98
CA SER A 102 8.56 7.05 -2.24
C SER A 102 8.46 8.57 -2.40
N MET A 103 9.11 9.36 -1.54
CA MET A 103 9.11 10.82 -1.58
C MET A 103 10.52 11.39 -1.42
N THR A 104 10.75 12.63 -1.83
CA THR A 104 12.06 13.27 -1.64
C THR A 104 12.41 13.42 -0.14
N PRO A 105 13.72 13.45 0.22
CA PRO A 105 14.15 13.56 1.61
C PRO A 105 13.58 14.78 2.34
N GLU A 106 13.37 15.89 1.64
CA GLU A 106 12.81 17.13 2.20
C GLU A 106 11.36 16.91 2.65
N ILE A 107 10.56 16.24 1.83
CA ILE A 107 9.17 15.93 2.15
C ILE A 107 9.11 14.86 3.24
N ALA A 108 9.96 13.83 3.17
CA ALA A 108 10.03 12.78 4.19
C ALA A 108 10.33 13.36 5.59
N THR A 109 11.26 14.31 5.66
CA THR A 109 11.61 14.99 6.92
C THR A 109 10.41 15.76 7.50
N SER A 110 9.53 16.28 6.64
CA SER A 110 8.33 17.04 7.06
C SER A 110 7.17 16.17 7.56
N VAL A 111 7.26 14.84 7.49
CA VAL A 111 6.20 13.93 7.96
C VAL A 111 6.74 12.84 8.90
N ILE A 112 8.04 12.85 9.21
CA ILE A 112 8.72 11.80 9.96
C ILE A 112 8.18 11.60 11.40
N TRP A 113 7.61 12.64 12.00
CA TRP A 113 7.04 12.60 13.35
C TRP A 113 5.66 11.95 13.41
N LEU A 114 4.99 11.74 12.27
CA LEU A 114 3.68 11.12 12.22
C LEU A 114 3.83 9.61 12.39
N THR A 115 3.05 9.05 13.32
CA THR A 115 3.23 7.66 13.76
C THR A 115 2.36 6.68 12.98
N GLN A 116 1.22 7.11 12.43
CA GLN A 116 0.31 6.27 11.66
C GLN A 116 0.43 6.53 10.17
N ALA A 117 0.22 5.48 9.36
CA ALA A 117 0.29 5.59 7.90
C ALA A 117 -0.82 6.51 7.33
N SER A 118 -2.02 6.44 7.89
CA SER A 118 -3.15 7.32 7.57
C SER A 118 -2.83 8.79 7.85
N ASP A 119 -2.18 9.10 8.98
CA ASP A 119 -1.80 10.47 9.33
C ASP A 119 -0.80 11.04 8.31
N VAL A 120 0.21 10.25 7.92
CA VAL A 120 1.17 10.65 6.87
C VAL A 120 0.44 10.88 5.55
N TRP A 121 -0.41 9.94 5.14
CA TRP A 121 -1.16 10.04 3.88
C TRP A 121 -2.03 11.30 3.83
N ASN A 122 -2.76 11.58 4.90
CA ASN A 122 -3.63 12.75 5.02
C ASN A 122 -2.83 14.06 5.08
N ALA A 123 -1.67 14.08 5.75
CA ALA A 123 -0.81 15.25 5.76
C ALA A 123 -0.28 15.60 4.36
N LEU A 124 0.16 14.58 3.60
CA LEU A 124 0.59 14.76 2.21
C LEU A 124 -0.58 15.21 1.32
N ARG A 125 -1.75 14.59 1.48
CA ARG A 125 -2.98 14.99 0.79
C ARG A 125 -3.30 16.45 1.07
N ASN A 126 -3.43 16.84 2.32
CA ASN A 126 -3.80 18.21 2.67
C ASN A 126 -2.80 19.23 2.16
N ARG A 127 -1.50 18.89 2.13
CA ARG A 127 -0.44 19.77 1.66
C ARG A 127 -0.39 19.92 0.14
N PHE A 128 -0.51 18.83 -0.61
CA PHE A 128 -0.23 18.82 -2.04
C PHE A 128 -1.47 18.66 -2.93
N SER A 129 -2.61 18.22 -2.40
CA SER A 129 -3.88 18.22 -3.15
C SER A 129 -4.43 19.63 -3.37
N GLN A 130 -4.09 20.59 -2.50
CA GLN A 130 -4.52 21.99 -2.64
C GLN A 130 -3.78 22.76 -3.75
N GLY A 131 -2.82 22.12 -4.42
CA GLY A 131 -2.15 22.66 -5.60
C GLY A 131 -3.11 22.98 -6.76
N ASP A 132 -4.35 22.48 -6.72
CA ASP A 132 -5.36 22.62 -7.77
C ASP A 132 -5.49 24.04 -8.34
N TYR A 133 -5.58 25.12 -7.55
CA TYR A 133 -5.80 26.45 -8.16
C TYR A 133 -4.60 26.93 -8.99
N ILE A 134 -3.38 26.81 -8.46
CA ILE A 134 -2.16 27.23 -9.16
C ILE A 134 -1.86 26.25 -10.31
N GLN A 135 -2.13 24.96 -10.11
CA GLN A 135 -1.99 23.93 -11.14
C GLN A 135 -2.99 24.13 -12.28
N ILE A 136 -4.25 24.45 -11.98
CA ILE A 136 -5.28 24.81 -12.96
C ILE A 136 -4.85 26.04 -13.75
N LEU A 137 -4.34 27.09 -13.09
CA LEU A 137 -3.82 28.27 -13.77
C LEU A 137 -2.61 27.96 -14.65
N GLN A 138 -1.71 27.09 -14.19
CA GLN A 138 -0.57 26.62 -14.96
C GLN A 138 -1.02 25.81 -16.18
N ILE A 139 -1.95 24.88 -16.02
CA ILE A 139 -2.57 24.09 -17.10
C ILE A 139 -3.25 25.03 -18.11
N HIS A 140 -4.01 26.03 -17.66
CA HIS A 140 -4.63 27.02 -18.53
C HIS A 140 -3.59 27.83 -19.32
N SER A 141 -2.52 28.26 -18.64
CA SER A 141 -1.40 28.96 -19.28
C SER A 141 -0.71 28.07 -20.32
N ASP A 142 -0.37 26.84 -19.95
CA ASP A 142 0.30 25.87 -20.82
C ASP A 142 -0.56 25.54 -22.04
N LEU A 143 -1.87 25.37 -21.87
CA LEU A 143 -2.82 25.19 -22.97
C LEU A 143 -2.88 26.40 -23.90
N TYR A 144 -2.88 27.63 -23.35
CA TYR A 144 -2.89 28.86 -24.15
C TYR A 144 -1.60 29.01 -24.97
N PHE A 145 -0.45 28.62 -24.42
CA PHE A 145 0.84 28.67 -25.10
C PHE A 145 1.11 27.45 -26.01
N LEU A 146 0.37 26.34 -25.84
CA LEU A 146 0.54 25.12 -26.63
C LEU A 146 0.05 25.32 -28.07
N LYS A 147 1.00 25.58 -28.98
CA LYS A 147 0.76 25.62 -30.42
C LYS A 147 1.26 24.33 -31.08
N GLN A 148 0.58 23.89 -32.13
CA GLN A 148 0.96 22.70 -32.89
C GLN A 148 2.39 22.81 -33.46
N GLY A 149 2.77 23.97 -34.01
CA GLY A 149 4.11 24.19 -34.58
C GLY A 149 4.49 23.09 -35.56
N ASP A 150 5.69 22.52 -35.38
CA ASP A 150 6.21 21.39 -36.16
C ASP A 150 5.81 20.00 -35.61
N LEU A 151 4.97 19.94 -34.57
CA LEU A 151 4.51 18.67 -34.01
C LEU A 151 3.53 17.98 -34.97
N SER A 152 3.65 16.66 -35.07
CA SER A 152 2.62 15.85 -35.73
C SER A 152 1.29 16.01 -35.00
N ILE A 153 0.19 15.87 -35.74
CA ILE A 153 -1.18 15.97 -35.21
C ILE A 153 -1.35 15.03 -34.00
N THR A 154 -0.88 13.79 -34.10
CA THR A 154 -0.95 12.81 -33.01
C THR A 154 -0.19 13.26 -31.76
N ASN A 155 1.01 13.82 -31.92
CA ASN A 155 1.82 14.28 -30.79
C ASN A 155 1.24 15.53 -30.13
N TYR A 156 0.69 16.45 -30.92
CA TYR A 156 -0.02 17.62 -30.42
C TYR A 156 -1.25 17.22 -29.60
N PHE A 157 -2.12 16.37 -30.15
CA PHE A 157 -3.30 15.88 -29.42
C PHE A 157 -2.94 15.06 -28.18
N THR A 158 -1.84 14.30 -28.22
CA THR A 158 -1.34 13.59 -27.04
C THR A 158 -0.90 14.58 -25.96
N LYS A 159 -0.19 15.66 -26.31
CA LYS A 159 0.19 16.71 -25.35
C LYS A 159 -1.02 17.45 -24.78
N VAL A 160 -2.00 17.83 -25.61
CA VAL A 160 -3.26 18.45 -25.15
C VAL A 160 -3.99 17.56 -24.16
N LYS A 161 -3.93 16.24 -24.34
CA LYS A 161 -4.64 15.26 -23.50
C LYS A 161 -3.92 14.92 -22.19
N ILE A 162 -2.63 15.26 -22.08
CA ILE A 162 -1.81 15.04 -20.87
C ILE A 162 -1.88 16.25 -19.92
N LEU A 163 -2.16 17.46 -20.45
CA LEU A 163 -2.43 18.67 -19.67
C LEU A 163 -3.81 18.60 -19.01
#